data_AF-A0A4S2BIV7-F1
#
_entry.id   AF-A0A4S2BIV7-F1
#
_cell.length_a   1.000
_cell.length_b   1.000
_cell.length_c   1.000
_cell.angle_alpha   90.00
_cell.angle_beta   90.00
_cell.angle_gamma   90.00
#
_symmetry.space_group_name_H-M   'P 1'
#
loop_
_entity.id
_entity.type
_entity.pdbx_description
1 polymer ?
#
loop_
_entity_poly.entity_id
_entity_poly.type
_entity_poly.pdbx_seq_one_letter_code
_entity_poly.pdbx_strand_id
1 'polypeptide(L)'
;MVDIRIINTKSQLKAALFECLKEKSLREVKIKDIISVSGVSTRTFYQYYSDVDNLIEEIEKEFIEGYRKSIEKDRDVILDVDYSLPIEKQFETVLNSAKNTIAFCFERKEEIQTLLSDNGDIRFYNLIYKTSCDEFLKRATTMKSTSGIKLSSKQRLLFDINVQVFVHCMIDLVSVLLKYDDRLSPYDVRQSIFDFLHKTPLDRINEIIQDN
;
A
#
# COMPACT_ATOMS: atom_id res chain seq x y z
N MET A 1 3.32 -30.37 -4.33
CA MET A 1 4.58 -29.68 -4.04
C MET A 1 4.84 -28.73 -5.20
N VAL A 2 4.90 -27.42 -4.96
CA VAL A 2 5.17 -26.44 -6.03
C VAL A 2 6.65 -26.59 -6.42
N ASP A 3 6.94 -26.58 -7.73
CA ASP A 3 8.30 -26.73 -8.23
C ASP A 3 9.14 -25.48 -7.90
N ILE A 4 10.16 -25.65 -7.06
CA ILE A 4 11.08 -24.59 -6.62
C ILE A 4 11.75 -23.90 -7.81
N ARG A 5 11.99 -24.61 -8.91
CA ARG A 5 12.59 -24.04 -10.12
C ARG A 5 11.69 -22.98 -10.76
N ILE A 6 10.37 -23.22 -10.74
CA ILE A 6 9.39 -22.26 -11.25
C ILE A 6 9.42 -20.99 -10.38
N ILE A 7 9.41 -21.14 -9.06
CA ILE A 7 9.45 -20.01 -8.11
C ILE A 7 10.71 -19.17 -8.30
N ASN A 8 11.87 -19.83 -8.37
CA ASN A 8 13.16 -19.14 -8.53
C ASN A 8 13.23 -18.39 -9.87
N THR A 9 12.78 -19.02 -10.96
CA THR A 9 12.82 -18.40 -12.29
C THR A 9 11.89 -17.17 -12.34
N LYS A 10 10.66 -17.29 -11.82
CA LYS A 10 9.75 -16.15 -11.73
C LYS A 10 10.33 -15.02 -10.88
N SER A 11 10.94 -15.34 -9.74
CA SER A 11 11.58 -14.34 -8.87
C SER A 11 12.72 -13.61 -9.56
N GLN A 12 13.54 -14.31 -10.35
CA GLN A 12 14.61 -13.69 -11.15
C GLN A 12 14.07 -12.74 -12.22
N LEU A 13 12.98 -13.13 -12.90
CA LEU A 13 12.34 -12.29 -13.91
C LEU A 13 11.72 -11.03 -13.30
N LYS A 14 11.07 -11.15 -12.13
CA LYS A 14 10.51 -10.00 -11.39
C LYS A 14 11.60 -9.03 -10.92
N ALA A 15 12.67 -9.56 -10.32
CA ALA A 15 13.82 -8.75 -9.91
C ALA A 15 14.46 -8.02 -11.11
N ALA A 16 14.64 -8.71 -12.23
CA ALA A 16 15.18 -8.10 -13.45
C ALA A 16 14.29 -7.00 -14.04
N LEU A 17 12.97 -7.13 -13.93
CA LEU A 17 12.06 -6.05 -14.32
C LEU A 17 12.26 -4.83 -13.42
N PHE A 18 12.34 -4.99 -12.09
CA PHE A 18 12.56 -3.85 -11.19
C PHE A 18 13.91 -3.17 -11.41
N GLU A 19 14.98 -3.94 -11.68
CA GLU A 19 16.26 -3.35 -12.10
C GLU A 19 16.14 -2.54 -13.39
N CYS A 20 15.35 -2.99 -14.37
CA CYS A 20 15.09 -2.20 -15.56
C CYS A 20 14.30 -0.92 -15.27
N LEU A 21 13.34 -0.96 -14.35
CA LEU A 21 12.50 0.19 -13.98
C LEU A 21 13.25 1.27 -13.17
N LYS A 22 14.39 0.92 -12.56
CA LYS A 22 15.31 1.91 -11.96
C LYS A 22 15.92 2.83 -13.02
N GLU A 23 16.07 2.35 -14.26
CA GLU A 23 16.78 3.06 -15.33
C GLU A 23 15.86 3.69 -16.39
N LYS A 24 14.67 3.14 -16.62
CA LYS A 24 13.74 3.61 -17.67
C LYS A 24 12.29 3.28 -17.36
N SER A 25 11.37 3.96 -18.02
CA SER A 25 9.94 3.74 -17.82
C SER A 25 9.49 2.35 -18.28
N LEU A 26 8.45 1.80 -17.66
CA LEU A 26 7.87 0.50 -18.01
C LEU A 26 7.54 0.37 -19.50
N ARG A 27 7.06 1.45 -20.12
CA ARG A 27 6.71 1.51 -21.54
C ARG A 27 7.92 1.31 -22.47
N GLU A 28 9.12 1.57 -21.98
CA GLU A 28 10.37 1.45 -22.74
C GLU A 28 11.09 0.12 -22.48
N VAL A 29 10.71 -0.61 -21.44
CA VAL A 29 11.28 -1.92 -21.10
C VAL A 29 10.89 -2.95 -22.16
N LYS A 30 11.89 -3.67 -22.68
CA LYS A 30 11.70 -4.75 -23.64
C LYS A 30 12.10 -6.08 -22.99
N ILE A 31 11.52 -7.17 -23.50
CA ILE A 31 11.84 -8.54 -23.06
C ILE A 31 13.35 -8.80 -23.09
N LYS A 32 14.06 -8.29 -24.10
CA LYS A 32 15.53 -8.44 -24.21
C LYS A 32 16.30 -7.79 -23.05
N ASP A 33 15.77 -6.71 -22.47
CA ASP A 33 16.40 -6.00 -21.35
C ASP A 33 16.29 -6.88 -20.09
N ILE A 34 15.08 -7.41 -19.83
CA ILE A 34 14.81 -8.32 -18.73
C ILE A 34 15.64 -9.61 -18.84
N ILE A 35 15.77 -10.17 -20.04
CA ILE A 35 16.63 -11.35 -20.31
C ILE A 35 18.09 -11.03 -20.01
N SER A 36 18.56 -9.86 -20.44
CA SER A 36 19.94 -9.43 -20.21
C SER A 36 20.26 -9.29 -18.72
N VAL A 37 19.31 -8.82 -17.91
CA VAL A 37 19.50 -8.65 -16.46
C VAL A 37 19.30 -9.98 -15.70
N SER A 38 18.28 -10.76 -16.04
CA SER A 38 17.93 -11.99 -15.31
C SER A 38 18.85 -13.18 -15.60
N GLY A 39 19.49 -13.21 -16.78
CA GLY A 39 20.20 -14.39 -17.27
C GLY A 39 19.30 -15.56 -17.68
N VAL A 40 17.98 -15.36 -17.69
CA VAL A 40 16.99 -16.37 -18.10
C VAL A 40 16.87 -16.39 -19.62
N SER A 41 16.80 -17.58 -20.23
CA SER A 41 16.68 -17.69 -21.69
C SER A 41 15.35 -17.12 -22.21
N THR A 42 15.33 -16.62 -23.45
CA THR A 42 14.11 -16.15 -24.12
C THR A 42 13.00 -17.22 -24.13
N ARG A 43 13.37 -18.48 -24.40
CA ARG A 43 12.44 -19.61 -24.38
C ARG A 43 11.80 -19.79 -22.99
N THR A 44 12.59 -19.60 -21.94
CA THR A 44 12.13 -19.72 -20.55
C THR A 44 11.25 -18.53 -20.15
N PHE A 45 11.55 -17.31 -20.61
CA PHE A 45 10.65 -16.17 -20.43
C PHE A 45 9.25 -16.48 -20.98
N TYR A 46 9.18 -16.89 -22.25
CA TYR A 46 7.92 -17.21 -22.92
C TYR A 46 7.20 -18.45 -22.38
N GLN A 47 7.86 -19.25 -21.55
CA GLN A 47 7.20 -20.34 -20.83
C GLN A 47 6.27 -19.82 -19.72
N TYR A 48 6.56 -18.64 -19.16
CA TYR A 48 5.83 -18.06 -18.04
C TYR A 48 5.04 -16.81 -18.40
N TYR A 49 5.55 -15.99 -19.32
CA TYR A 49 4.98 -14.69 -19.64
C TYR A 49 4.92 -14.45 -21.15
N SER A 50 3.80 -13.94 -21.65
CA SER A 50 3.64 -13.60 -23.08
C SER A 50 4.44 -12.36 -23.48
N ASP A 51 4.60 -11.43 -22.56
CA ASP A 51 5.19 -10.11 -22.77
C ASP A 51 5.52 -9.46 -21.41
N VAL A 52 5.99 -8.21 -21.44
CA VAL A 52 6.32 -7.43 -20.24
C VAL A 52 5.06 -7.10 -19.44
N ASP A 53 3.94 -6.82 -20.12
CA ASP A 53 2.66 -6.46 -19.49
C ASP A 53 2.11 -7.63 -18.64
N ASN A 54 2.23 -8.86 -19.14
CA ASN A 54 1.82 -10.06 -18.41
C ASN A 54 2.68 -10.32 -17.16
N LEU A 55 3.98 -10.04 -17.22
CA LEU A 55 4.87 -10.12 -16.07
C LEU A 55 4.49 -9.09 -14.99
N ILE A 56 4.33 -7.82 -15.36
CA ILE A 56 3.97 -6.78 -14.39
C ILE A 56 2.57 -7.02 -13.81
N GLU A 57 1.61 -7.49 -14.61
CA GLU A 57 0.29 -7.85 -14.11
C GLU A 57 0.32 -8.92 -13.01
N GLU A 58 1.20 -9.91 -13.13
CA GLU A 58 1.35 -10.93 -12.10
C GLU A 58 1.90 -10.32 -10.80
N ILE A 59 2.90 -9.44 -10.91
CA ILE A 59 3.48 -8.72 -9.76
C ILE A 59 2.40 -7.90 -9.05
N GLU A 60 1.65 -7.09 -9.79
CA GLU A 60 0.60 -6.25 -9.22
C GLU A 60 -0.51 -7.09 -8.58
N LYS A 61 -0.94 -8.19 -9.22
CA LYS A 61 -1.96 -9.09 -8.66
C LYS A 61 -1.47 -9.70 -7.34
N GLU A 62 -0.23 -10.16 -7.28
CA GLU A 62 0.35 -10.72 -6.06
C GLU A 62 0.50 -9.68 -4.95
N PHE A 63 0.92 -8.46 -5.28
CA PHE A 63 1.00 -7.37 -4.32
C PHE A 63 -0.39 -7.04 -3.76
N ILE A 64 -1.38 -6.81 -4.63
CA ILE A 64 -2.73 -6.40 -4.22
C ILE A 64 -3.41 -7.48 -3.38
N GLU A 65 -3.16 -8.76 -3.66
CA GLU A 65 -3.68 -9.86 -2.85
C GLU A 65 -3.05 -9.89 -1.45
N GLY A 66 -1.74 -9.67 -1.33
CA GLY A 66 -1.06 -9.55 -0.04
C GLY A 66 -1.51 -8.30 0.73
N TYR A 67 -1.66 -7.19 0.04
CA TYR A 67 -2.17 -5.93 0.59
C TYR A 67 -3.59 -6.10 1.13
N ARG A 68 -4.50 -6.69 0.34
CA ARG A 68 -5.89 -6.98 0.74
C ARG A 68 -5.95 -7.83 2.01
N LYS A 69 -5.13 -8.89 2.10
CA LYS A 69 -5.09 -9.73 3.31
C LYS A 69 -4.60 -8.95 4.53
N SER A 70 -3.70 -7.99 4.34
CA SER A 70 -3.13 -7.21 5.43
C SER A 70 -4.13 -6.18 5.97
N ILE A 71 -4.83 -5.47 5.08
CA ILE A 71 -5.91 -4.53 5.48
C ILE A 71 -7.09 -5.27 6.12
N GLU A 72 -7.42 -6.47 5.66
CA GLU A 72 -8.49 -7.29 6.26
C GLU A 72 -8.15 -7.75 7.68
N LYS A 73 -6.91 -8.20 7.91
CA LYS A 73 -6.43 -8.53 9.26
C LYS A 73 -6.51 -7.34 10.20
N ASP A 74 -6.16 -6.16 9.72
CA ASP A 74 -6.26 -4.93 10.51
C ASP A 74 -7.72 -4.62 10.84
N ARG A 75 -8.65 -4.68 9.86
CA ARG A 75 -10.08 -4.47 10.10
C ARG A 75 -10.60 -5.35 11.23
N ASP A 76 -10.27 -6.65 11.22
CA ASP A 76 -10.80 -7.61 12.17
C ASP A 76 -10.37 -7.32 13.63
N VAL A 77 -9.23 -6.65 13.83
CA VAL A 77 -8.76 -6.21 15.16
C VAL A 77 -9.61 -5.05 15.72
N ILE A 78 -10.26 -4.26 14.86
CA ILE A 78 -10.85 -2.96 15.22
C ILE A 78 -12.36 -3.06 15.47
N LEU A 79 -12.98 -4.17 15.09
CA LEU A 79 -14.41 -4.39 15.28
C LEU A 79 -14.82 -4.42 16.78
N ASP A 80 -13.86 -4.58 17.68
CA ASP A 80 -14.04 -4.64 19.13
C ASP A 80 -13.62 -3.35 19.87
N VAL A 81 -13.31 -2.26 19.17
CA VAL A 81 -12.95 -0.99 19.82
C VAL A 81 -14.16 -0.34 20.47
N ASP A 82 -14.08 -0.18 21.80
CA ASP A 82 -15.03 0.63 22.57
C ASP A 82 -14.69 2.12 22.44
N TYR A 83 -15.35 2.78 21.48
CA TYR A 83 -15.22 4.22 21.25
C TYR A 83 -15.76 5.09 22.40
N SER A 84 -16.35 4.51 23.45
CA SER A 84 -16.74 5.24 24.66
C SER A 84 -15.59 5.46 25.64
N LEU A 85 -14.45 4.80 25.44
CA LEU A 85 -13.26 4.97 26.28
C LEU A 85 -12.58 6.33 26.00
N PRO A 86 -11.77 6.87 26.93
CA PRO A 86 -10.93 8.04 26.65
C PRO A 86 -9.98 7.81 25.46
N ILE A 87 -9.67 8.87 24.70
CA ILE A 87 -8.85 8.80 23.47
C ILE A 87 -7.48 8.15 23.73
N GLU A 88 -6.91 8.33 24.92
CA GLU A 88 -5.63 7.75 25.34
C GLU A 88 -5.69 6.23 25.48
N LYS A 89 -6.87 5.68 25.82
CA LYS A 89 -7.11 4.24 25.90
C LYS A 89 -7.50 3.63 24.55
N GLN A 90 -7.95 4.45 23.60
CA GLN A 90 -8.17 4.05 22.21
C GLN A 90 -6.90 4.14 21.38
N PHE A 91 -5.94 4.97 21.79
CA PHE A 91 -4.71 5.30 21.07
C PHE A 91 -3.99 4.06 20.57
N GLU A 92 -3.64 3.12 21.45
CA GLU A 92 -2.94 1.90 21.05
C GLU A 92 -3.75 1.07 20.06
N THR A 93 -5.07 0.99 20.21
CA THR A 93 -5.90 0.21 19.29
C THR A 93 -6.02 0.88 17.93
N VAL A 94 -6.15 2.20 17.89
CA VAL A 94 -6.15 2.99 16.63
C VAL A 94 -4.77 2.95 15.97
N LEU A 95 -3.69 3.02 16.73
CA LEU A 95 -2.33 2.91 16.21
C LEU A 95 -2.03 1.51 15.66
N ASN A 96 -2.57 0.48 16.29
CA ASN A 96 -2.47 -0.90 15.81
C ASN A 96 -3.46 -1.22 14.68
N SER A 97 -4.34 -0.28 14.33
CA SER A 97 -5.36 -0.41 13.28
C SER A 97 -4.82 -0.42 11.84
N ALA A 98 -3.50 -0.24 11.70
CA ALA A 98 -2.76 -0.32 10.44
C ALA A 98 -1.49 -1.19 10.58
N LYS A 99 -1.40 -2.01 11.64
CA LYS A 99 -0.18 -2.75 11.98
C LYS A 99 0.23 -3.72 10.87
N ASN A 100 -0.69 -4.56 10.43
CA ASN A 100 -0.40 -5.57 9.40
C ASN A 100 -0.17 -4.92 8.05
N THR A 101 -0.95 -3.89 7.72
CA THR A 101 -0.83 -3.13 6.46
C THR A 101 0.54 -2.47 6.35
N ILE A 102 0.98 -1.76 7.39
CA ILE A 102 2.29 -1.09 7.35
C ILE A 102 3.44 -2.11 7.37
N ALA A 103 3.33 -3.20 8.12
CA ALA A 103 4.32 -4.26 8.07
C ALA A 103 4.49 -4.85 6.65
N PHE A 104 3.37 -5.11 5.96
CA PHE A 104 3.38 -5.57 4.57
C PHE A 104 4.00 -4.53 3.62
N CYS A 105 3.68 -3.25 3.79
CA CYS A 105 4.27 -2.17 3.00
C CYS A 105 5.80 -2.09 3.16
N PHE A 106 6.32 -2.32 4.37
CA PHE A 106 7.77 -2.40 4.60
C PHE A 106 8.41 -3.62 3.93
N GLU A 107 7.77 -4.79 4.03
CA GLU A 107 8.23 -6.02 3.40
C GLU A 107 8.31 -5.88 1.87
N ARG A 108 7.35 -5.15 1.28
CA ARG A 108 7.21 -4.97 -0.17
C ARG A 108 7.61 -3.56 -0.64
N LYS A 109 8.45 -2.86 0.12
CA LYS A 109 8.80 -1.44 -0.13
C LYS A 109 9.44 -1.19 -1.50
N GLU A 110 10.28 -2.10 -1.99
CA GLU A 110 10.94 -1.94 -3.30
C GLU A 110 9.89 -1.91 -4.43
N GLU A 111 8.85 -2.72 -4.34
CA GLU A 111 7.75 -2.72 -5.30
C GLU A 111 6.97 -1.42 -5.25
N ILE A 112 6.67 -0.93 -4.05
CA ILE A 112 5.96 0.34 -3.85
C ILE A 112 6.77 1.49 -4.42
N GLN A 113 8.05 1.60 -4.04
CA GLN A 113 8.94 2.69 -4.47
C GLN A 113 9.17 2.66 -5.99
N THR A 114 9.30 1.48 -6.59
CA THR A 114 9.55 1.34 -8.03
C THR A 114 8.29 1.57 -8.84
N LEU A 115 7.18 0.91 -8.50
CA LEU A 115 5.96 0.94 -9.31
C LEU A 115 5.13 2.21 -9.14
N LEU A 116 5.30 2.94 -8.03
CA LEU A 116 4.71 4.28 -7.85
C LEU A 116 5.64 5.42 -8.29
N SER A 117 6.83 5.11 -8.83
CA SER A 117 7.71 6.12 -9.41
C SER A 117 7.23 6.57 -10.79
N ASP A 118 7.87 7.61 -11.34
CA ASP A 118 7.63 8.08 -12.71
C ASP A 118 7.91 7.00 -13.77
N ASN A 119 8.79 6.04 -13.46
CA ASN A 119 9.10 4.92 -14.35
C ASN A 119 8.13 3.73 -14.20
N GLY A 120 7.29 3.75 -13.16
CA GLY A 120 6.43 2.63 -12.79
C GLY A 120 5.18 2.46 -13.66
N ASP A 121 4.13 1.91 -13.05
CA ASP A 121 2.83 1.69 -13.70
C ASP A 121 1.73 2.45 -12.97
N ILE A 122 1.08 3.38 -13.67
CA ILE A 122 -0.09 4.10 -13.13
C ILE A 122 -1.24 3.12 -12.77
N ARG A 123 -1.31 1.95 -13.40
CA ARG A 123 -2.28 0.91 -13.05
C ARG A 123 -2.08 0.42 -11.62
N PHE A 124 -0.83 0.30 -11.16
CA PHE A 124 -0.53 -0.13 -9.80
C PHE A 124 -1.10 0.84 -8.76
N TYR A 125 -0.90 2.14 -8.96
CA TYR A 125 -1.51 3.18 -8.11
C TYR A 125 -3.04 3.04 -8.07
N ASN A 126 -3.67 2.90 -9.24
CA ASN A 126 -5.11 2.76 -9.35
C ASN A 126 -5.65 1.50 -8.65
N LEU A 127 -4.90 0.40 -8.68
CA LEU A 127 -5.26 -0.84 -7.98
C LEU A 127 -5.20 -0.67 -6.45
N ILE A 128 -4.15 -0.03 -5.92
CA ILE A 128 -4.03 0.27 -4.49
C ILE A 128 -5.15 1.20 -4.05
N TYR A 129 -5.37 2.27 -4.82
CA TYR A 129 -6.40 3.27 -4.57
C TYR A 129 -7.79 2.64 -4.51
N LYS A 130 -8.17 1.88 -5.54
CA LYS A 130 -9.46 1.19 -5.57
C LYS A 130 -9.62 0.23 -4.41
N THR A 131 -8.61 -0.61 -4.15
CA THR A 131 -8.64 -1.59 -3.05
C THR A 131 -8.80 -0.91 -1.69
N SER A 132 -8.14 0.23 -1.49
CA SER A 132 -8.19 1.00 -0.24
C SER A 132 -9.54 1.72 -0.06
N CYS A 133 -10.10 2.29 -1.13
CA CYS A 133 -11.45 2.86 -1.11
C CYS A 133 -12.51 1.80 -0.80
N ASP A 134 -12.46 0.67 -1.48
CA ASP A 134 -13.40 -0.45 -1.26
C ASP A 134 -13.33 -0.95 0.19
N GLU A 135 -12.13 -1.09 0.75
CA GLU A 135 -11.95 -1.49 2.14
C GLU A 135 -12.44 -0.41 3.12
N PHE A 136 -12.17 0.87 2.86
CA PHE A 136 -12.65 1.96 3.71
C PHE A 136 -14.18 1.95 3.79
N LEU A 137 -14.87 1.81 2.64
CA LEU A 137 -16.33 1.75 2.58
C LEU A 137 -16.87 0.51 3.29
N LYS A 138 -16.22 -0.64 3.12
CA LYS A 138 -16.57 -1.87 3.83
C LYS A 138 -16.44 -1.68 5.34
N ARG A 139 -15.31 -1.14 5.81
CA ARG A 139 -15.09 -0.86 7.22
C ARG A 139 -16.13 0.12 7.77
N ALA A 140 -16.39 1.21 7.06
CA ALA A 140 -17.37 2.22 7.43
C ALA A 140 -18.80 1.66 7.55
N THR A 141 -19.17 0.65 6.77
CA THR A 141 -20.51 0.02 6.85
C THR A 141 -20.61 -1.09 7.90
N THR A 142 -19.48 -1.68 8.31
CA THR A 142 -19.43 -2.73 9.36
C THR A 142 -19.34 -2.20 10.79
N MET A 143 -19.02 -0.91 10.97
CA MET A 143 -18.90 -0.30 12.30
C MET A 143 -20.27 -0.12 12.97
N LYS A 144 -20.40 -0.55 14.24
CA LYS A 144 -21.65 -0.40 15.02
C LYS A 144 -22.13 1.06 15.13
N SER A 145 -21.21 2.01 15.12
CA SER A 145 -21.49 3.45 15.20
C SER A 145 -22.19 4.02 13.95
N THR A 146 -22.11 3.35 12.80
CA THR A 146 -22.67 3.84 11.52
C THR A 146 -23.95 3.09 11.10
N SER A 147 -24.25 1.96 11.74
CA SER A 147 -25.48 1.20 11.50
C SER A 147 -26.73 2.06 11.71
N GLY A 148 -27.52 2.25 10.65
CA GLY A 148 -28.80 2.97 10.69
C GLY A 148 -28.75 4.46 10.33
N ILE A 149 -27.58 5.03 10.05
CA ILE A 149 -27.46 6.42 9.59
C ILE A 149 -28.00 6.53 8.16
N LYS A 150 -29.10 7.27 7.98
CA LYS A 150 -29.60 7.65 6.65
C LYS A 150 -28.93 8.94 6.19
N LEU A 151 -28.05 8.84 5.20
CA LEU A 151 -27.45 9.99 4.53
C LEU A 151 -28.35 10.46 3.38
N SER A 152 -28.53 11.77 3.26
CA SER A 152 -29.07 12.40 2.04
C SER A 152 -28.11 12.21 0.87
N SER A 153 -28.59 12.44 -0.36
CA SER A 153 -27.76 12.34 -1.57
C SER A 153 -26.53 13.24 -1.52
N LYS A 154 -26.67 14.48 -1.01
CA LYS A 154 -25.56 15.42 -0.86
C LYS A 154 -24.53 14.93 0.17
N GLN A 155 -24.98 14.40 1.30
CA GLN A 155 -24.07 13.88 2.34
C GLN A 155 -23.32 12.64 1.87
N ARG A 156 -23.98 11.75 1.10
CA ARG A 156 -23.31 10.59 0.49
C ARG A 156 -22.23 11.03 -0.49
N LEU A 157 -22.54 11.97 -1.38
CA LEU A 157 -21.57 12.52 -2.33
C LEU A 157 -20.35 13.12 -1.62
N LEU A 158 -20.56 13.93 -0.58
CA LEU A 158 -19.47 14.53 0.19
C LEU A 158 -18.65 13.48 0.94
N PHE A 159 -19.30 12.46 1.48
CA PHE A 159 -18.61 11.33 2.11
C PHE A 159 -17.72 10.60 1.11
N ASP A 160 -18.25 10.26 -0.07
CA ASP A 160 -17.49 9.57 -1.11
C ASP A 160 -16.27 10.41 -1.54
N ILE A 161 -16.44 11.73 -1.76
CA ILE A 161 -15.32 12.64 -2.09
C ILE A 161 -14.27 12.65 -0.97
N ASN A 162 -14.70 12.72 0.29
CA ASN A 162 -13.77 12.72 1.42
C ASN A 162 -12.98 11.41 1.51
N VAL A 163 -13.61 10.25 1.26
CA VAL A 163 -12.90 8.96 1.22
C VAL A 163 -11.86 8.95 0.10
N GLN A 164 -12.22 9.42 -1.09
CA GLN A 164 -11.29 9.48 -2.22
C GLN A 164 -10.06 10.33 -1.92
N VAL A 165 -10.26 11.57 -1.45
CA VAL A 165 -9.17 12.48 -1.08
C VAL A 165 -8.33 11.87 0.04
N PHE A 166 -8.97 11.32 1.06
CA PHE A 166 -8.29 10.67 2.18
C PHE A 166 -7.37 9.53 1.71
N VAL A 167 -7.87 8.62 0.86
CA VAL A 167 -7.09 7.49 0.37
C VAL A 167 -5.91 7.95 -0.48
N HIS A 168 -6.07 8.96 -1.34
CA HIS A 168 -4.95 9.55 -2.07
C HIS A 168 -3.85 10.05 -1.12
N CYS A 169 -4.23 10.86 -0.13
CA CYS A 169 -3.27 11.37 0.87
C CYS A 169 -2.56 10.25 1.64
N MET A 170 -3.25 9.15 1.97
CA MET A 170 -2.64 8.03 2.67
C MET A 170 -1.64 7.27 1.81
N ILE A 171 -1.94 7.03 0.53
CA ILE A 171 -1.01 6.38 -0.39
C ILE A 171 0.26 7.21 -0.52
N ASP A 172 0.12 8.53 -0.70
CA ASP A 172 1.26 9.43 -0.85
C ASP A 172 2.06 9.55 0.44
N LEU A 173 1.39 9.67 1.60
CA LEU A 173 2.04 9.71 2.91
C LEU A 173 2.87 8.45 3.16
N VAL A 174 2.28 7.26 2.98
CA VAL A 174 2.99 5.99 3.18
C VAL A 174 4.14 5.85 2.20
N SER A 175 3.93 6.19 0.92
CA SER A 175 4.99 6.17 -0.10
C SER A 175 6.18 7.07 0.27
N VAL A 176 5.92 8.27 0.79
CA VAL A 176 6.97 9.19 1.26
C VAL A 176 7.69 8.63 2.49
N LEU A 177 6.96 8.13 3.49
CA LEU A 177 7.56 7.60 4.72
C LEU A 177 8.44 6.38 4.46
N LEU A 178 8.06 5.51 3.52
CA LEU A 178 8.85 4.34 3.13
C LEU A 178 10.19 4.70 2.47
N LYS A 179 10.41 5.94 2.02
CA LYS A 179 11.73 6.39 1.52
C LYS A 179 12.76 6.55 2.65
N TYR A 180 12.32 6.56 3.89
CA TYR A 180 13.14 6.74 5.08
C TYR A 180 13.12 5.48 5.97
N ASP A 181 12.95 4.31 5.38
CA ASP A 181 12.86 3.03 6.10
C ASP A 181 14.17 2.62 6.80
N ASP A 182 15.29 3.25 6.45
CA ASP A 182 16.57 3.17 7.14
C ASP A 182 16.56 3.88 8.51
N ARG A 183 15.60 4.80 8.71
CA ARG A 183 15.48 5.65 9.90
C ARG A 183 14.14 5.51 10.63
N LEU A 184 13.09 5.08 9.93
CA LEU A 184 11.75 4.94 10.46
C LEU A 184 11.38 3.46 10.57
N SER A 185 10.99 3.04 11.77
CA SER A 185 10.41 1.73 11.99
C SER A 185 8.94 1.68 11.52
N PRO A 186 8.35 0.48 11.35
CA PRO A 186 6.91 0.34 11.13
C PRO A 186 6.04 0.95 12.25
N TYR A 187 6.59 1.14 13.46
CA TYR A 187 5.89 1.86 14.53
C TYR A 187 5.88 3.37 14.24
N ASP A 188 7.02 3.96 13.90
CA ASP A 188 7.15 5.40 13.62
C ASP A 188 6.27 5.86 12.45
N VAL A 189 6.11 4.99 11.44
CA VAL A 189 5.19 5.24 10.32
C VAL A 189 3.73 5.25 10.78
N ARG A 190 3.33 4.30 11.62
CA ARG A 190 1.95 4.30 12.18
C ARG A 190 1.70 5.50 13.07
N GLN A 191 2.69 5.90 13.86
CA GLN A 191 2.63 7.10 14.69
C GLN A 191 2.44 8.34 13.81
N SER A 192 3.24 8.45 12.74
CA SER A 192 3.15 9.54 11.77
C SER A 192 1.79 9.62 11.08
N ILE A 193 1.18 8.47 10.73
CA ILE A 193 -0.18 8.38 10.19
C ILE A 193 -1.20 8.83 11.23
N PHE A 194 -1.10 8.32 12.47
CA PHE A 194 -2.00 8.71 13.56
C PHE A 194 -1.95 10.22 13.79
N ASP A 195 -0.76 10.80 13.88
CA ASP A 195 -0.58 12.23 14.07
C ASP A 195 -1.09 13.02 12.85
N PHE A 196 -1.03 12.48 11.63
CA PHE A 196 -1.54 13.17 10.43
C PHE A 196 -3.07 13.26 10.46
N LEU A 197 -3.72 12.25 11.07
CA LEU A 197 -5.16 12.19 11.24
C LEU A 197 -5.69 13.11 12.34
N HIS A 198 -4.86 13.45 13.34
CA HIS A 198 -5.33 14.11 14.57
C HIS A 198 -4.65 15.46 14.86
N LYS A 199 -3.50 15.76 14.26
CA LYS A 199 -2.74 16.98 14.48
C LYS A 199 -2.56 17.75 13.18
N THR A 200 -2.68 19.06 13.25
CA THR A 200 -2.27 19.91 12.12
C THR A 200 -0.74 19.93 12.04
N PRO A 201 -0.16 20.29 10.87
CA PRO A 201 1.29 20.49 10.76
C PRO A 201 1.85 21.52 11.76
N LEU A 202 1.05 22.54 12.14
CA LEU A 202 1.46 23.58 13.08
C LEU A 202 1.56 23.05 14.52
N ASP A 203 0.64 22.17 14.93
CA ASP A 203 0.67 21.54 16.25
C ASP A 203 1.98 20.76 16.45
N ARG A 204 2.42 20.02 15.41
CA ARG A 204 3.68 19.26 15.45
C ARG A 204 4.92 20.13 15.60
N ILE A 205 4.97 21.27 14.91
CA ILE A 205 6.13 22.18 14.97
C ILE A 205 6.30 22.71 16.41
N ASN A 206 5.20 23.05 17.08
CA ASN A 206 5.24 23.57 18.44
C ASN A 206 5.74 22.52 19.45
N GLU A 207 5.38 21.24 19.27
CA GLU A 207 5.87 20.14 20.11
C GLU A 207 7.40 19.95 19.95
N ILE A 208 7.90 19.93 18.71
CA ILE A 208 9.35 19.79 18.43
C ILE A 208 10.14 20.95 19.04
N ILE A 209 9.59 22.17 19.04
CA ILE A 209 10.24 23.34 19.63
C ILE A 209 10.24 23.28 21.16
N GLN A 210 9.25 22.63 21.78
CA GLN A 210 9.19 22.48 23.24
C GLN A 210 10.07 21.35 23.78
N ASP A 211 10.37 20.34 22.95
CA ASP A 211 11.26 19.22 23.29
C ASP A 211 12.77 19.51 23.05
N ASN A 212 13.13 20.69 22.52
CA ASN A 212 14.51 21.18 22.32
C ASN A 212 14.86 22.32 23.27
#